data_AF-A0A520IGM7-F1
#
_entry.id   AF-A0A520IGM7-F1
#
_cell.length_a   1.000
_cell.length_b   1.000
_cell.length_c   1.000
_cell.angle_alpha   90.00
_cell.angle_beta   90.00
_cell.angle_gamma   90.00
#
_symmetry.space_group_name_H-M   'P 1'
#
loop_
_entity.id
_entity.type
_entity.pdbx_description
1 polymer ?
#
loop_
_entity_poly.entity_id
_entity_poly.type
_entity_poly.pdbx_seq_one_letter_code
_entity_poly.pdbx_strand_id
1 'polypeptide(L)'
;TYDNNYFNDKYQGIPIGGYNKLIDGLLEGIEVRLNTDYFEDRFYWDSLADQIVFTGNLDQFYDYQFGRLEYRSLRFEHAVYDEENHQGNAVVNYTEREIPYTRTIEHKHFEFGKQSKTVVTKEFPEEWTPEKEAYYPINDERNTRVFSQYQSLANKETKFIFGGRLATYQYYDMHQVIGSALHTVEKHFENQSLISQHEITY
;
A
#
# COMPACT_ATOMS: atom_id res chain seq x y z
N THR A 1 26.86 -16.76 -17.70
CA THR A 1 25.45 -17.21 -17.68
C THR A 1 24.60 -16.00 -17.38
N TYR A 2 23.52 -15.78 -18.13
CA TYR A 2 22.64 -14.62 -17.95
C TYR A 2 21.76 -14.85 -16.72
N ASP A 3 21.78 -13.92 -15.76
CA ASP A 3 20.91 -13.95 -14.59
C ASP A 3 19.57 -13.31 -14.98
N ASN A 4 18.50 -14.11 -14.92
CA ASN A 4 17.14 -13.68 -15.27
C ASN A 4 16.39 -13.05 -14.09
N ASN A 5 17.03 -12.90 -12.93
CA ASN A 5 16.36 -12.34 -11.76
C ASN A 5 16.16 -10.83 -11.90
N TYR A 6 14.92 -10.38 -11.70
CA TYR A 6 14.59 -8.96 -11.63
C TYR A 6 14.96 -8.35 -10.27
N PHE A 7 14.88 -9.14 -9.19
CA PHE A 7 15.23 -8.74 -7.83
C PHE A 7 16.45 -9.53 -7.33
N ASN A 8 17.26 -8.89 -6.50
CA ASN A 8 18.45 -9.50 -5.89
C ASN A 8 18.22 -9.91 -4.43
N ASP A 9 16.97 -9.87 -3.95
CA ASP A 9 16.61 -10.26 -2.59
C ASP A 9 16.83 -11.75 -2.33
N LYS A 10 17.24 -12.07 -1.10
CA LYS A 10 17.52 -13.45 -0.67
C LYS A 10 16.28 -14.35 -0.72
N TYR A 11 15.11 -13.78 -0.43
CA TYR A 11 13.84 -14.50 -0.38
C TYR A 11 12.88 -13.87 -1.39
N GLN A 12 12.40 -14.66 -2.34
CA GLN A 12 11.50 -14.23 -3.40
C GLN A 12 10.42 -15.30 -3.59
N GLY A 13 9.18 -14.88 -3.83
CA GLY A 13 8.08 -15.80 -4.05
C GLY A 13 6.72 -15.10 -4.10
N ILE A 14 5.71 -15.86 -4.50
CA ILE A 14 4.30 -15.47 -4.49
C ILE A 14 3.55 -16.40 -3.54
N PRO A 15 2.60 -15.91 -2.72
CA PRO A 15 1.78 -16.77 -1.87
C PRO A 15 0.98 -17.77 -2.70
N ILE A 16 1.09 -19.07 -2.34
CA ILE A 16 0.30 -20.12 -2.96
C ILE A 16 -1.18 -19.91 -2.63
N GLY A 17 -2.03 -19.79 -3.66
CA GLY A 17 -3.44 -19.41 -3.55
C GLY A 17 -3.69 -17.90 -3.52
N GLY A 18 -2.66 -17.08 -3.74
CA GLY A 18 -2.76 -15.63 -3.85
C GLY A 18 -2.73 -14.87 -2.52
N TYR A 19 -2.60 -13.55 -2.62
CA TYR A 19 -2.48 -12.66 -1.45
C TYR A 19 -3.73 -12.63 -0.57
N ASN A 20 -4.92 -12.86 -1.12
CA ASN A 20 -6.15 -12.90 -0.31
C ASN A 20 -6.07 -13.97 0.78
N LYS A 21 -5.56 -15.17 0.47
CA LYS A 21 -5.40 -16.23 1.45
C LYS A 21 -4.43 -15.85 2.58
N LEU A 22 -3.38 -15.10 2.27
CA LEU A 22 -2.46 -14.55 3.26
C LEU A 22 -3.18 -13.54 4.17
N ILE A 23 -3.90 -12.58 3.58
CA ILE A 23 -4.63 -11.56 4.31
C ILE A 23 -5.74 -12.16 5.18
N ASP A 24 -6.50 -13.13 4.66
CA ASP A 24 -7.54 -13.84 5.40
C ASP A 24 -6.98 -14.52 6.66
N GLY A 25 -5.80 -15.13 6.55
CA GLY A 25 -5.12 -15.72 7.71
C GLY A 25 -4.59 -14.70 8.71
N LEU A 26 -4.13 -13.53 8.24
CA LEU A 26 -3.68 -12.45 9.11
C LEU A 26 -4.83 -11.77 9.86
N LEU A 27 -6.04 -11.77 9.27
CA LEU A 27 -7.24 -11.14 9.84
C LEU A 27 -8.18 -12.14 10.52
N GLU A 28 -7.77 -13.40 10.67
CA GLU A 28 -8.59 -14.43 11.32
C GLU A 28 -8.90 -14.04 12.77
N GLY A 29 -10.19 -14.02 13.12
CA GLY A 29 -10.66 -13.63 14.45
C GLY A 29 -10.74 -12.12 14.72
N ILE A 30 -10.44 -11.28 13.72
CA ILE A 30 -10.51 -9.81 13.81
C ILE A 30 -11.81 -9.32 13.13
N GLU A 31 -12.50 -8.35 13.74
CA GLU A 31 -13.65 -7.71 13.09
C GLU A 31 -13.19 -6.85 11.91
N VAL A 32 -13.75 -7.08 10.73
CA VAL A 32 -13.43 -6.34 9.50
C VAL A 32 -14.72 -5.73 8.92
N ARG A 33 -14.71 -4.42 8.69
CA ARG A 33 -15.79 -3.69 8.03
C ARG A 33 -15.30 -3.18 6.67
N LEU A 34 -15.91 -3.68 5.59
CA LEU A 34 -15.63 -3.26 4.20
C LEU A 34 -16.63 -2.20 3.74
N ASN A 35 -16.34 -1.51 2.64
CA ASN A 35 -17.18 -0.44 2.09
C ASN A 35 -17.54 0.63 3.14
N THR A 36 -16.56 0.98 3.98
CA THR A 36 -16.74 1.90 5.10
C THR A 36 -15.62 2.93 5.03
N ASP A 37 -15.97 4.19 4.76
CA ASP A 37 -15.01 5.28 4.78
C ASP A 37 -14.91 5.84 6.21
N TYR A 38 -13.69 5.86 6.74
CA TYR A 38 -13.39 6.43 8.05
C TYR A 38 -13.78 7.91 8.16
N PHE A 39 -13.72 8.66 7.06
CA PHE A 39 -14.02 10.09 7.06
C PHE A 39 -15.53 10.41 7.05
N GLU A 40 -16.40 9.46 6.73
CA GLU A 40 -17.86 9.68 6.74
C GLU A 40 -18.40 9.90 8.17
N ASP A 41 -17.81 9.25 9.18
CA ASP A 41 -18.15 9.46 10.59
C ASP A 41 -16.92 9.30 11.50
N ARG A 42 -15.94 10.17 11.29
CA ARG A 42 -14.68 10.13 12.03
C ARG A 42 -14.87 10.19 13.55
N PHE A 43 -15.84 10.96 14.04
CA PHE A 43 -16.11 11.08 15.48
C PHE A 43 -16.55 9.74 16.08
N TYR A 44 -17.46 9.02 15.41
CA TYR A 44 -17.86 7.69 15.83
C TYR A 44 -16.67 6.74 15.88
N TRP A 45 -15.88 6.65 14.79
CA TRP A 45 -14.73 5.74 14.73
C TRP A 45 -13.67 6.08 15.78
N ASP A 46 -13.40 7.37 15.98
CA ASP A 46 -12.48 7.84 17.00
C ASP A 46 -12.93 7.41 18.40
N SER A 47 -14.23 7.34 18.66
CA SER A 47 -14.75 6.93 19.97
C SER A 47 -14.58 5.44 20.30
N LEU A 48 -14.32 4.58 19.30
CA LEU A 48 -14.28 3.12 19.49
C LEU A 48 -12.96 2.59 20.06
N ALA A 49 -11.88 3.39 20.02
CA ALA A 49 -10.55 2.94 20.43
C ALA A 49 -9.74 4.03 21.14
N ASP A 50 -8.89 3.61 22.08
CA ASP A 50 -7.93 4.47 22.76
C ASP A 50 -6.70 4.80 21.90
N GLN A 51 -6.40 3.93 20.92
CA GLN A 51 -5.31 4.06 19.97
C GLN A 51 -5.81 3.67 18.58
N ILE A 52 -5.45 4.45 17.56
CA ILE A 52 -5.93 4.29 16.19
C ILE A 52 -4.73 4.22 15.24
N VAL A 53 -4.64 3.15 14.47
CA VAL A 53 -3.67 3.04 13.38
C VAL A 53 -4.32 3.58 12.11
N PHE A 54 -3.77 4.67 11.57
CA PHE A 54 -4.25 5.28 10.34
C PHE A 54 -3.24 5.07 9.20
N THR A 55 -3.70 4.41 8.13
CA THR A 55 -2.87 4.10 6.95
C THR A 55 -3.34 4.75 5.65
N GLY A 56 -4.32 5.66 5.74
CA GLY A 56 -4.84 6.42 4.60
C GLY A 56 -4.02 7.66 4.26
N ASN A 57 -4.55 8.51 3.39
CA ASN A 57 -3.89 9.74 2.96
C ASN A 57 -3.73 10.75 4.11
N LEU A 58 -2.48 11.12 4.43
CA LEU A 58 -2.19 12.02 5.55
C LEU A 58 -2.72 13.44 5.35
N ASP A 59 -2.66 13.95 4.12
CA ASP A 59 -3.19 15.26 3.78
C ASP A 59 -4.72 15.32 3.90
N GLN A 60 -5.43 14.27 3.48
CA GLN A 60 -6.87 14.13 3.68
C GLN A 60 -7.24 14.08 5.16
N PHE A 61 -6.45 13.38 5.99
CA PHE A 61 -6.65 13.33 7.44
C PHE A 61 -6.66 14.71 8.10
N TYR A 62 -5.95 15.67 7.51
CA TYR A 62 -5.83 17.05 7.96
C TYR A 62 -6.59 18.04 7.08
N ASP A 63 -7.67 17.57 6.42
CA ASP A 63 -8.57 18.36 5.58
C ASP A 63 -7.87 19.17 4.49
N TYR A 64 -6.75 18.66 3.99
CA TYR A 64 -5.91 19.28 2.98
C TYR A 64 -5.44 20.71 3.34
N GLN A 65 -5.28 21.03 4.63
CA GLN A 65 -4.99 22.40 5.09
C GLN A 65 -3.69 23.01 4.55
N PHE A 66 -2.71 22.19 4.12
CA PHE A 66 -1.46 22.63 3.48
C PHE A 66 -1.43 22.35 1.97
N GLY A 67 -2.58 21.99 1.39
CA GLY A 67 -2.71 21.52 0.02
C GLY A 67 -2.61 19.99 -0.10
N ARG A 68 -2.89 19.49 -1.30
CA ARG A 68 -2.88 18.06 -1.61
C ARG A 68 -1.47 17.57 -1.94
N LEU A 69 -1.12 16.40 -1.40
CA LEU A 69 0.03 15.62 -1.81
C LEU A 69 -0.27 15.01 -3.19
N GLU A 70 0.71 15.06 -4.08
CA GLU A 70 0.54 14.60 -5.46
C GLU A 70 1.04 13.16 -5.63
N TYR A 71 0.29 12.40 -6.42
CA TYR A 71 0.62 11.02 -6.72
C TYR A 71 0.59 10.78 -8.23
N ARG A 72 1.12 9.64 -8.65
CA ARG A 72 0.75 9.03 -9.93
C ARG A 72 -0.32 7.99 -9.67
N SER A 73 -1.28 7.91 -10.59
CA SER A 73 -2.28 6.86 -10.62
C SER A 73 -1.96 5.84 -11.71
N LEU A 74 -2.66 4.71 -11.67
CA LEU A 74 -2.66 3.70 -12.71
C LEU A 74 -4.11 3.38 -13.10
N ARG A 75 -4.29 3.03 -14.37
CA ARG A 75 -5.52 2.41 -14.87
C ARG A 75 -5.19 1.05 -15.44
N PHE A 76 -6.01 0.06 -15.12
CA PHE A 76 -5.84 -1.31 -15.56
C PHE A 76 -6.93 -1.70 -16.54
N GLU A 77 -6.54 -2.26 -17.67
CA GLU A 77 -7.46 -2.88 -18.62
C GLU A 77 -7.21 -4.38 -18.67
N HIS A 78 -8.24 -5.17 -18.43
CA HIS A 78 -8.16 -6.63 -18.42
C HIS A 78 -8.74 -7.21 -19.71
N ALA A 79 -8.04 -8.18 -20.30
CA ALA A 79 -8.51 -8.96 -21.43
C ALA A 79 -8.35 -10.47 -21.14
N VAL A 80 -9.33 -11.25 -21.60
CA VAL A 80 -9.25 -12.72 -21.59
C VAL A 80 -8.99 -13.18 -23.02
N TYR A 81 -7.94 -13.98 -23.21
CA TYR A 81 -7.61 -14.57 -24.50
C TYR A 81 -7.90 -16.08 -24.49
N ASP A 82 -8.42 -16.57 -25.61
CA ASP A 82 -8.72 -18.00 -25.81
C ASP A 82 -7.47 -18.77 -26.27
N GLU A 83 -6.40 -18.62 -25.48
CA GLU A 83 -5.12 -19.27 -25.70
C GLU A 83 -4.43 -19.54 -24.34
N GLU A 84 -3.56 -20.53 -24.32
CA GLU A 84 -2.91 -20.97 -23.08
C GLU A 84 -1.82 -19.99 -22.61
N ASN A 85 -1.21 -19.25 -23.53
CA ASN A 85 -0.04 -18.41 -23.27
C ASN A 85 0.00 -17.24 -24.26
N HIS A 86 -0.12 -16.02 -23.76
CA HIS A 86 -0.16 -14.80 -24.58
C HIS A 86 1.24 -14.20 -24.81
N GLN A 87 2.07 -14.11 -23.77
CA GLN A 87 3.35 -13.41 -23.80
C GLN A 87 4.52 -14.21 -23.21
N GLY A 88 4.27 -15.36 -22.57
CA GLY A 88 5.28 -16.29 -22.09
C GLY A 88 6.05 -15.84 -20.86
N ASN A 89 5.61 -14.75 -20.21
CA ASN A 89 6.23 -14.20 -19.02
C ASN A 89 5.20 -13.44 -18.18
N ALA A 90 5.39 -13.40 -16.85
CA ALA A 90 4.45 -12.75 -15.95
C ALA A 90 4.32 -11.24 -16.23
N VAL A 91 5.43 -10.58 -16.56
CA VAL A 91 5.45 -9.14 -16.86
C VAL A 91 6.33 -8.87 -18.07
N VAL A 92 5.82 -8.09 -19.02
CA VAL A 92 6.59 -7.54 -20.15
C VAL A 92 6.45 -6.03 -20.14
N ASN A 93 7.58 -5.32 -20.11
CA ASN A 93 7.62 -3.85 -20.10
C ASN A 93 7.73 -3.32 -21.54
N TYR A 94 7.02 -2.23 -21.81
CA TYR A 94 7.07 -1.50 -23.09
C TYR A 94 7.70 -0.14 -22.82
N THR A 95 8.77 0.18 -23.55
CA THR A 95 9.57 1.40 -23.33
C THR A 95 9.47 2.37 -24.50
N GLU A 96 8.78 1.95 -25.55
CA GLU A 96 8.50 2.71 -26.75
C GLU A 96 7.43 3.77 -26.45
N ARG A 97 7.74 5.03 -26.78
CA ARG A 97 6.85 6.18 -26.54
C ARG A 97 5.47 6.04 -27.18
N GLU A 98 5.39 5.36 -28.33
CA GLU A 98 4.15 5.20 -29.09
C GLU A 98 3.21 4.14 -28.47
N ILE A 99 3.69 3.34 -27.51
CA ILE A 99 2.87 2.37 -26.80
C ILE A 99 2.26 3.06 -25.56
N PRO A 100 0.93 3.13 -25.43
CA PRO A 100 0.28 3.94 -24.39
C PRO A 100 0.31 3.31 -22.98
N TYR A 101 0.64 2.02 -22.86
CA TYR A 101 0.74 1.30 -21.60
C TYR A 101 2.20 0.99 -21.26
N THR A 102 2.53 0.95 -19.97
CA THR A 102 3.90 0.72 -19.47
C THR A 102 4.29 -0.74 -19.45
N ARG A 103 3.32 -1.63 -19.18
CA ARG A 103 3.55 -3.07 -19.11
C ARG A 103 2.28 -3.88 -19.38
N THR A 104 2.47 -5.14 -19.75
CA THR A 104 1.45 -6.17 -19.72
C THR A 104 1.76 -7.21 -18.65
N ILE A 105 0.72 -7.70 -17.98
CA ILE A 105 0.81 -8.67 -16.90
C ILE A 105 -0.02 -9.89 -17.26
N GLU A 106 0.62 -11.03 -17.52
CA GLU A 106 -0.05 -12.31 -17.74
C GLU A 106 -0.05 -13.13 -16.45
N HIS A 107 -1.17 -13.04 -15.71
CA HIS A 107 -1.24 -13.41 -14.29
C HIS A 107 -0.90 -14.87 -14.00
N LYS A 108 -1.25 -15.79 -14.90
CA LYS A 108 -1.04 -17.23 -14.69
C LYS A 108 0.42 -17.61 -14.46
N HIS A 109 1.37 -16.80 -14.94
CA HIS A 109 2.79 -17.09 -14.76
C HIS A 109 3.29 -16.82 -13.34
N PHE A 110 2.54 -16.09 -12.48
CA PHE A 110 2.92 -15.90 -11.08
C PHE A 110 2.79 -17.17 -10.23
N GLU A 111 1.87 -18.07 -10.58
CA GLU A 111 1.63 -19.33 -9.86
C GLU A 111 1.59 -20.54 -10.81
N PHE A 112 2.26 -20.44 -11.96
CA PHE A 112 2.40 -21.53 -12.95
C PHE A 112 1.06 -22.20 -13.36
N GLY A 113 0.02 -21.38 -13.58
CA GLY A 113 -1.31 -21.84 -13.96
C GLY A 113 -1.35 -22.60 -15.30
N LYS A 114 -2.23 -23.61 -15.40
CA LYS A 114 -2.39 -24.52 -16.56
C LYS A 114 -3.74 -24.39 -17.28
N GLN A 115 -4.45 -23.29 -17.06
CA GLN A 115 -5.75 -23.04 -17.67
C GLN A 115 -5.61 -22.89 -19.19
N SER A 116 -6.62 -23.33 -19.95
CA SER A 116 -6.62 -23.25 -21.42
C SER A 116 -6.76 -21.83 -21.97
N LYS A 117 -7.21 -20.88 -21.13
CA LYS A 117 -7.32 -19.45 -21.40
C LYS A 117 -6.37 -18.67 -20.53
N THR A 118 -6.10 -17.42 -20.90
CA THR A 118 -5.24 -16.53 -20.12
C THR A 118 -5.85 -15.16 -19.90
N VAL A 119 -5.48 -14.52 -18.78
CA VAL A 119 -5.89 -13.16 -18.43
C VAL A 119 -4.66 -12.29 -18.50
N VAL A 120 -4.75 -11.21 -19.29
CA VAL A 120 -3.67 -10.23 -19.42
C VAL A 120 -4.20 -8.86 -19.01
N THR A 121 -3.45 -8.18 -18.16
CA THR A 121 -3.69 -6.79 -17.79
C THR A 121 -2.74 -5.88 -18.53
N LYS A 122 -3.25 -4.79 -19.13
CA LYS A 122 -2.45 -3.64 -19.54
C LYS A 122 -2.50 -2.57 -18.46
N GLU A 123 -1.33 -2.06 -18.07
CA GLU A 123 -1.17 -0.98 -17.09
C GLU A 123 -0.92 0.35 -17.81
N PHE A 124 -1.78 1.33 -17.58
CA PHE A 124 -1.65 2.67 -18.14
C PHE A 124 -1.27 3.66 -17.03
N PRO A 125 -0.23 4.48 -17.23
CA PRO A 125 0.05 5.57 -16.32
C PRO A 125 -1.05 6.62 -16.42
N GLU A 126 -1.49 7.15 -15.29
CA GLU A 126 -2.47 8.23 -15.26
C GLU A 126 -2.08 9.35 -14.31
N GLU A 127 -2.48 10.57 -14.67
CA GLU A 127 -2.52 11.66 -13.72
C GLU A 127 -3.52 11.34 -12.61
N TRP A 128 -3.07 11.53 -11.37
CA TRP A 128 -3.88 11.28 -10.19
C TRP A 128 -4.86 12.42 -9.95
N THR A 129 -6.08 12.06 -9.55
CA THR A 129 -7.10 12.95 -9.00
C THR A 129 -7.63 12.32 -7.71
N PRO A 130 -8.32 13.06 -6.83
CA PRO A 130 -8.84 12.51 -5.57
C PRO A 130 -9.79 11.31 -5.75
N GLU A 131 -10.41 11.19 -6.91
CA GLU A 131 -11.32 10.08 -7.25
C GLU A 131 -10.55 8.82 -7.70
N LYS A 132 -9.22 8.91 -7.85
CA LYS A 132 -8.34 7.84 -8.31
C LYS A 132 -7.44 7.35 -7.18
N GLU A 133 -7.05 6.09 -7.28
CA GLU A 133 -6.16 5.46 -6.31
C GLU A 133 -4.74 6.04 -6.37
N ALA A 134 -4.19 6.37 -5.20
CA ALA A 134 -2.85 6.92 -5.06
C ALA A 134 -1.79 5.78 -5.07
N TYR A 135 -1.14 5.55 -6.22
CA TYR A 135 -0.16 4.45 -6.36
C TYR A 135 1.25 4.86 -5.97
N TYR A 136 1.79 5.93 -6.57
CA TYR A 136 3.20 6.34 -6.38
C TYR A 136 3.30 7.79 -5.92
N PRO A 137 3.95 8.10 -4.79
CA PRO A 137 4.17 9.49 -4.37
C PRO A 137 5.06 10.22 -5.37
N ILE A 138 4.77 11.51 -5.61
CA ILE A 138 5.64 12.39 -6.40
C ILE A 138 6.67 13.02 -5.47
N ASN A 139 7.93 12.60 -5.64
CA ASN A 139 9.04 13.06 -4.82
C ASN A 139 9.72 14.29 -5.43
N ASP A 140 9.08 15.45 -5.29
CA ASP A 140 9.63 16.74 -5.65
C ASP A 140 9.72 17.70 -4.46
N GLU A 141 10.31 18.88 -4.68
CA GLU A 141 10.48 19.86 -3.61
C GLU A 141 9.16 20.38 -3.04
N ARG A 142 8.11 20.49 -3.87
CA ARG A 142 6.78 20.98 -3.44
C ARG A 142 6.19 19.98 -2.45
N ASN A 143 6.08 18.73 -2.85
CA ASN A 143 5.47 17.67 -2.04
C ASN A 143 6.29 17.38 -0.78
N THR A 144 7.62 17.46 -0.86
CA THR A 144 8.48 17.34 0.33
C THR A 144 8.16 18.41 1.37
N ARG A 145 7.97 19.67 0.95
CA ARG A 145 7.61 20.77 1.86
C ARG A 145 6.22 20.57 2.48
N VAL A 146 5.23 20.25 1.65
CA VAL A 146 3.84 20.01 2.10
C VAL A 146 3.77 18.83 3.07
N PHE A 147 4.40 17.71 2.73
CA PHE A 147 4.44 16.52 3.59
C PHE A 147 5.09 16.82 4.94
N SER A 148 6.17 17.61 4.97
CA SER A 148 6.85 17.98 6.22
C SER A 148 5.92 18.75 7.18
N GLN A 149 5.00 19.55 6.65
CA GLN A 149 4.00 20.27 7.47
C GLN A 149 2.98 19.31 8.07
N TYR A 150 2.45 18.37 7.28
CA TYR A 150 1.54 17.33 7.79
C TYR A 150 2.22 16.39 8.78
N GLN A 151 3.45 15.96 8.50
CA GLN A 151 4.23 15.11 9.41
C GLN A 151 4.48 15.81 10.75
N SER A 152 4.65 17.13 10.75
CA SER A 152 4.76 17.92 11.98
C SER A 152 3.48 17.96 12.81
N LEU A 153 2.30 17.83 12.19
CA LEU A 153 1.02 17.67 12.90
C LEU A 153 0.87 16.24 13.41
N ALA A 154 1.13 15.25 12.55
CA ALA A 154 1.05 13.83 12.87
C ALA A 154 1.90 13.46 14.08
N ASN A 155 3.11 14.01 14.19
CA ASN A 155 4.03 13.77 15.31
C ASN A 155 3.53 14.32 16.67
N LYS A 156 2.48 15.15 16.68
CA LYS A 156 1.88 15.69 17.91
C LYS A 156 0.67 14.89 18.37
N GLU A 157 0.16 14.00 17.53
CA GLU A 157 -0.98 13.15 17.87
C GLU A 157 -0.54 12.04 18.83
N THR A 158 -1.26 11.90 19.94
CA THR A 158 -0.99 10.82 20.92
C THR A 158 -1.94 9.64 20.77
N LYS A 159 -3.10 9.87 20.16
CA LYS A 159 -4.13 8.86 19.90
C LYS A 159 -3.90 8.10 18.59
N PHE A 160 -3.15 8.68 17.66
CA PHE A 160 -2.98 8.17 16.32
C PHE A 160 -1.56 7.65 16.07
N ILE A 161 -1.48 6.51 15.41
CA ILE A 161 -0.25 5.94 14.85
C ILE A 161 -0.39 6.00 13.33
N PHE A 162 0.44 6.80 12.67
CA PHE A 162 0.43 6.93 11.22
C PHE A 162 1.44 5.97 10.59
N GLY A 163 0.98 5.11 9.68
CA GLY A 163 1.82 4.08 9.07
C GLY A 163 1.42 3.70 7.65
N GLY A 164 2.30 2.97 6.96
CA GLY A 164 2.05 2.53 5.59
C GLY A 164 2.24 3.64 4.54
N ARG A 165 2.18 3.25 3.26
CA ARG A 165 2.55 4.07 2.10
C ARG A 165 1.96 5.48 2.10
N LEU A 166 0.65 5.58 2.36
CA LEU A 166 -0.09 6.84 2.20
C LEU A 166 0.13 7.77 3.39
N ALA A 167 0.03 7.25 4.62
CA ALA A 167 0.18 8.08 5.81
C ALA A 167 1.62 8.55 6.02
N THR A 168 2.61 7.81 5.50
CA THR A 168 4.02 8.21 5.55
C THR A 168 4.54 8.83 4.26
N TYR A 169 3.70 8.97 3.23
CA TYR A 169 4.06 9.47 1.89
C TYR A 169 5.36 8.84 1.33
N GLN A 170 5.45 7.52 1.40
CA GLN A 170 6.65 6.77 1.01
C GLN A 170 6.31 5.60 0.11
N TYR A 171 7.10 5.41 -0.94
CA TYR A 171 6.99 4.23 -1.79
C TYR A 171 7.65 3.03 -1.10
N TYR A 172 6.83 2.09 -0.63
CA TYR A 172 7.27 0.86 0.03
C TYR A 172 7.02 -0.37 -0.84
N ASP A 173 8.00 -1.27 -0.85
CA ASP A 173 7.76 -2.68 -1.16
C ASP A 173 7.04 -3.37 0.00
N MET A 174 6.38 -4.50 -0.28
CA MET A 174 5.59 -5.23 0.72
C MET A 174 6.41 -5.60 1.97
N HIS A 175 7.64 -6.08 1.80
CA HIS A 175 8.49 -6.46 2.94
C HIS A 175 8.90 -5.25 3.81
N GLN A 176 9.04 -4.07 3.22
CA GLN A 176 9.40 -2.84 3.93
C GLN A 176 8.24 -2.35 4.79
N VAL A 177 7.01 -2.35 4.25
CA VAL A 177 5.85 -1.94 5.03
C VAL A 177 5.51 -2.94 6.14
N ILE A 178 5.70 -4.24 5.90
CA ILE A 178 5.57 -5.27 6.96
C ILE A 178 6.62 -5.03 8.06
N GLY A 179 7.89 -4.81 7.71
CA GLY A 179 8.94 -4.50 8.68
C GLY A 179 8.66 -3.22 9.48
N SER A 180 8.17 -2.18 8.81
CA SER A 180 7.76 -0.92 9.44
C SER A 180 6.62 -1.10 10.44
N ALA A 181 5.62 -1.92 10.08
CA ALA A 181 4.49 -2.24 10.95
C ALA A 181 4.94 -3.02 12.20
N LEU A 182 5.78 -4.05 12.04
CA LEU A 182 6.30 -4.84 13.16
C LEU A 182 7.13 -3.99 14.14
N HIS A 183 8.01 -3.13 13.61
CA HIS A 183 8.79 -2.19 14.41
C HIS A 183 7.92 -1.18 15.16
N THR A 184 6.84 -0.71 14.51
CA THR A 184 5.87 0.20 15.13
C THR A 184 5.15 -0.48 16.29
N VAL A 185 4.72 -1.73 16.11
CA VAL A 185 4.09 -2.54 17.15
C VAL A 185 5.02 -2.75 18.34
N GLU A 186 6.28 -3.15 18.09
CA GLU A 186 7.30 -3.34 19.12
C GLU A 186 7.48 -2.08 19.97
N LYS A 187 7.74 -0.94 19.34
CA LYS A 187 7.90 0.35 20.03
C LYS A 187 6.67 0.77 20.82
N HIS A 188 5.47 0.56 20.28
CA HIS A 188 4.24 0.98 20.94
C HIS A 188 4.04 0.23 22.26
N PHE A 189 4.21 -1.08 22.26
CA PHE A 189 4.01 -1.91 23.46
C PHE A 189 5.19 -1.87 24.45
N GLU A 190 6.42 -1.64 23.98
CA GLU A 190 7.56 -1.33 24.86
C GLU A 190 7.31 -0.05 25.68
N ASN A 191 6.86 1.02 25.02
CA ASN A 191 6.55 2.28 25.68
C ASN A 191 5.41 2.15 26.69
N GLN A 192 4.37 1.36 26.40
CA GLN A 192 3.29 1.07 27.36
C GLN A 192 3.79 0.28 28.58
N SER A 193 4.72 -0.65 28.39
CA SER A 193 5.32 -1.43 29.49
C SER A 193 6.11 -0.52 30.44
N LEU A 194 6.80 0.49 29.93
CA LEU A 194 7.53 1.47 30.75
C LEU A 194 6.60 2.42 31.52
N ILE A 195 5.49 2.84 30.91
CA ILE A 195 4.48 3.71 31.55
C ILE A 195 3.76 2.96 32.67
N SER A 196 3.31 1.72 32.42
CA SER A 196 2.64 0.90 33.43
C SER A 196 3.53 0.57 34.65
N GLN A 197 4.85 0.46 34.46
CA GLN A 197 5.79 0.29 35.58
C GLN A 197 5.94 1.57 36.43
N HIS A 198 5.80 2.76 35.84
CA HIS A 198 5.87 4.02 36.60
C HIS A 198 4.59 4.28 37.40
N GLU A 199 3.42 3.87 36.90
CA GLU A 199 2.13 4.06 37.60
C GLU A 199 1.95 3.16 38.85
N ILE A 200 2.78 2.12 39.02
CA ILE A 200 2.74 1.22 40.20
C ILE A 200 3.60 1.76 41.38
N THR A 201 4.27 2.91 41.22
CA THR A 201 5.24 3.41 42.22
C THR A 201 4.76 4.59 43.09
N TYR A 202 3.44 4.81 43.24
CA TYR A 202 2.89 5.84 44.14
C TYR A 202 1.83 5.29 45.09
#